data_AF-R7CIP3-F1
#
_entry.id   AF-R7CIP3-F1
#
_cell.length_a   1.000
_cell.length_b   1.000
_cell.length_c   1.000
_cell.angle_alpha   90.00
_cell.angle_beta   90.00
_cell.angle_gamma   90.00
#
_symmetry.space_group_name_H-M   'P 1'
#
loop_
_entity.id
_entity.type
_entity.pdbx_description
1 polymer ?
#
loop_
_entity_poly.entity_id
_entity_poly.type
_entity_poly.pdbx_seq_one_letter_code
_entity_poly.pdbx_strand_id
1 'polypeptide(L)' 'MAYDFKKEYKDLYLPKAKPSLIEVPAMNFVAVAGTGDPNQNGGFYQQALELFEIYLSDPRRTKPENIKTVIRHPIV' A
#
# COMPACT_ATOMS: atom_id res chain seq x y z
N MET A 1 5.61 14.34 -11.64
CA MET A 1 4.55 13.39 -12.03
C MET A 1 4.65 12.20 -11.08
N ALA A 2 3.55 11.72 -10.50
CA ALA A 2 3.61 10.59 -9.57
C ALA A 2 3.83 9.29 -10.33
N TYR A 3 4.72 8.42 -9.84
CA TYR A 3 4.96 7.11 -10.43
C TYR A 3 3.81 6.16 -10.06
N ASP A 4 3.20 5.52 -11.06
CA ASP A 4 2.02 4.66 -10.89
C ASP A 4 2.41 3.19 -11.06
N PHE A 5 2.70 2.52 -9.94
CA PHE A 5 3.12 1.13 -9.91
C PHE A 5 2.09 0.16 -10.54
N LYS A 6 0.79 0.47 -10.51
CA LYS A 6 -0.24 -0.40 -11.12
C LYS A 6 -0.18 -0.36 -12.63
N LYS A 7 0.23 0.77 -13.21
CA LYS A 7 0.39 0.93 -14.66
C LYS A 7 1.70 0.35 -15.16
N GLU A 8 2.77 0.53 -14.40
CA GLU A 8 4.11 0.06 -14.79
C GLU A 8 4.30 -1.44 -14.54
N TYR A 9 3.74 -1.99 -13.46
CA TYR A 9 3.86 -3.41 -13.09
C TYR A 9 2.52 -4.14 -13.16
N LYS A 10 1.83 -4.05 -14.30
CA LYS A 10 0.49 -4.65 -14.47
C LYS A 10 0.46 -6.13 -14.11
N ASP A 11 1.45 -6.92 -14.49
CA ASP A 11 1.44 -8.35 -14.18
C ASP A 11 1.56 -8.66 -12.67
N LEU A 12 2.12 -7.73 -11.86
CA LEU A 12 2.18 -7.86 -10.40
C LEU A 12 0.88 -7.45 -9.71
N TYR A 13 0.17 -6.45 -10.24
CA TYR A 13 -1.02 -5.86 -9.60
C TYR A 13 -2.36 -6.25 -10.24
N LEU A 14 -2.34 -6.76 -11.47
CA LEU A 14 -3.48 -7.19 -12.26
C LEU A 14 -3.21 -8.62 -12.77
N PRO A 15 -3.27 -9.63 -11.87
CA PRO A 15 -3.01 -11.01 -12.25
C PRO A 15 -4.05 -11.51 -13.26
N LYS A 16 -3.59 -12.33 -14.20
CA LYS A 16 -4.46 -12.99 -15.18
C LYS A 16 -5.11 -14.21 -14.53
N ALA A 17 -6.27 -14.62 -15.02
CA ALA A 17 -6.99 -15.80 -14.52
C ALA A 17 -6.19 -17.12 -14.69
N LYS A 18 -5.23 -17.13 -15.61
CA LYS A 18 -4.32 -18.26 -15.82
C LYS A 18 -3.08 -18.06 -14.95
N PRO A 19 -2.70 -19.04 -14.11
CA PRO A 19 -1.43 -19.01 -13.40
C PRO A 19 -0.26 -18.82 -14.36
N SER A 20 0.66 -17.92 -14.01
CA SER A 20 1.84 -17.60 -14.80
C SER A 20 3.03 -17.33 -13.88
N LEU A 21 4.21 -17.78 -14.29
CA LEU A 21 5.46 -17.38 -13.64
C LEU A 21 5.78 -15.94 -14.04
N ILE A 22 6.09 -15.10 -13.05
CA ILE A 22 6.44 -13.69 -13.24
C ILE A 22 7.70 -13.38 -12.45
N GLU A 23 8.55 -12.50 -12.99
CA GLU A 23 9.73 -12.01 -12.29
C GLU A 23 9.38 -10.76 -11.49
N VAL A 24 9.67 -10.79 -10.19
CA VAL A 24 9.45 -9.65 -9.30
C VAL A 24 10.79 -8.91 -9.16
N PRO A 25 10.90 -7.66 -9.66
CA PRO A 25 12.13 -6.89 -9.51
C PRO A 25 12.37 -6.49 -8.05
N ALA A 26 13.61 -6.16 -7.70
CA ALA A 26 13.91 -5.57 -6.41
C ALA A 26 13.17 -4.22 -6.26
N MET A 27 12.45 -4.04 -5.15
CA MET A 27 11.63 -2.86 -4.88
C MET A 27 11.82 -2.42 -3.43
N ASN A 28 11.60 -1.12 -3.19
CA ASN A 28 11.64 -0.54 -1.86
C ASN A 28 10.27 -0.62 -1.21
N PHE A 29 10.21 -1.18 0.00
CA PHE A 29 9.00 -1.29 0.79
C PHE A 29 9.21 -0.65 2.15
N VAL A 30 8.15 0.00 2.65
CA VAL A 30 8.05 0.30 4.08
C VAL A 30 7.21 -0.79 4.70
N ALA A 31 7.73 -1.43 5.75
CA ALA A 31 7.07 -2.55 6.43
C ALA A 31 7.10 -2.34 7.94
N VAL A 32 6.03 -2.76 8.60
CA VAL A 32 5.97 -2.87 10.07
C VAL A 32 5.98 -4.35 10.40
N ALA A 33 6.97 -4.78 11.17
CA ALA A 33 7.01 -6.15 11.67
C ALA A 33 6.00 -6.31 12.81
N GLY A 34 5.24 -7.40 12.79
CA GLY A 34 4.18 -7.65 13.77
C GLY A 34 3.79 -9.11 13.85
N THR A 35 3.14 -9.47 14.95
CA THR A 35 2.58 -10.80 15.19
C THR A 35 1.19 -10.65 15.81
N GLY A 36 0.26 -11.54 15.47
CA GLY A 36 -1.10 -11.53 16.01
C GLY A 36 -2.13 -11.91 14.95
N ASP A 37 -3.40 -11.98 15.35
CA ASP A 37 -4.52 -12.20 14.44
C ASP A 37 -4.85 -10.90 13.69
N PRO A 38 -4.78 -10.88 12.34
CA PRO A 38 -5.14 -9.72 11.54
C PRO A 38 -6.59 -9.26 11.70
N ASN A 39 -7.50 -10.16 12.08
CA ASN A 39 -8.94 -9.88 12.21
C ASN A 39 -9.33 -9.42 13.62
N GLN A 40 -8.37 -9.35 14.54
CA GLN A 40 -8.63 -8.89 15.89
C GLN A 40 -8.84 -7.37 15.92
N ASN A 41 -10.02 -6.95 16.36
CA ASN A 41 -10.37 -5.53 16.51
C ASN A 41 -9.45 -4.87 17.55
N GLY A 42 -8.84 -3.73 17.19
CA GLY A 42 -7.82 -3.04 17.99
C GLY A 42 -6.47 -3.75 18.05
N GLY A 43 -6.30 -4.85 17.30
CA GLY A 43 -5.06 -5.62 17.27
C GLY A 43 -3.89 -4.88 16.61
N PHE A 44 -2.71 -5.48 16.68
CA PHE A 44 -1.48 -4.91 16.13
C PHE A 44 -1.61 -4.58 14.63
N TYR A 45 -2.32 -5.41 13.86
CA TYR A 45 -2.56 -5.15 12.44
C TYR A 45 -3.33 -3.85 12.19
N GLN A 46 -4.38 -3.60 12.97
CA GLN A 46 -5.17 -2.37 12.86
C GLN A 46 -4.35 -1.13 13.24
N GLN A 47 -3.57 -1.22 14.31
CA GLN A 47 -2.66 -0.14 14.73
C GLN A 47 -1.55 0.13 13.69
N ALA A 48 -1.01 -0.93 13.07
CA ALA A 48 -0.03 -0.81 12.00
C ALA A 48 -0.63 -0.12 10.77
N LEU A 49 -1.90 -0.39 10.43
CA LEU A 49 -2.60 0.30 9.34
C LEU A 49 -2.79 1.80 9.63
N GLU A 50 -3.10 2.17 10.87
CA GLU A 50 -3.22 3.58 11.29
C GLU A 50 -1.88 4.33 11.17
N LEU A 51 -0.76 3.63 11.40
CA LEU A 51 0.58 4.20 11.21
C LEU A 51 0.91 4.46 9.72
N PHE A 52 0.27 3.72 8.81
CA PHE A 52 0.50 3.79 7.36
C PHE A 52 -0.49 4.72 6.64
N GLU A 53 -0.65 5.96 7.10
CA GLU A 53 -1.11 7.03 6.21
C GLU A 53 -0.02 7.34 5.17
N ILE A 54 0.03 6.52 4.11
CA ILE A 54 0.95 6.75 3.00
C ILE A 54 0.35 7.85 2.13
N TYR A 55 0.83 9.06 2.37
CA TYR A 55 0.59 10.20 1.50
C TYR A 55 1.29 9.99 0.16
N LEU A 56 0.52 9.93 -0.93
CA LEU A 56 1.05 9.91 -2.31
C LEU A 56 1.68 11.25 -2.70
N SER A 57 1.41 12.29 -1.91
CA SER A 57 1.93 13.64 -2.12
C SER A 57 2.91 13.96 -1.01
N ASP A 58 4.05 14.57 -1.35
CA ASP A 58 5.02 15.04 -0.36
C ASP A 58 4.37 16.15 0.51
N PRO A 59 4.19 15.93 1.82
CA PRO A 59 3.51 16.87 2.72
C PRO A 59 4.29 18.17 2.92
N ARG A 60 5.59 18.20 2.60
CA ARG A 60 6.39 19.44 2.62
C ARG A 60 6.19 20.30 1.38
N ARG A 61 5.59 19.74 0.33
CA ARG A 61 5.45 20.37 -0.99
C ARG A 61 4.01 20.59 -1.41
N THR A 62 3.05 20.07 -0.65
CA THR A 62 1.63 20.07 -0.99
C THR A 62 0.82 20.64 0.16
N LYS A 63 -0.10 21.56 -0.12
CA LYS A 63 -0.99 22.11 0.91
C LYS A 63 -1.90 21.01 1.48
N PRO A 64 -2.19 21.01 2.79
CA PRO A 64 -2.93 19.95 3.47
C PRO A 64 -4.22 19.52 2.74
N GLU A 65 -4.99 20.48 2.23
CA GLU A 65 -6.26 20.25 1.54
C GLU A 65 -6.15 19.53 0.18
N ASN A 66 -4.94 19.43 -0.38
CA ASN A 66 -4.67 18.81 -1.68
C ASN A 66 -3.81 17.55 -1.58
N ILE A 67 -3.47 17.12 -0.36
CA ILE A 67 -2.67 15.92 -0.15
C ILE A 67 -3.48 14.71 -0.60
N LYS A 68 -2.97 14.00 -1.59
CA LYS A 68 -3.53 12.72 -1.99
C LYS A 68 -2.99 11.65 -1.05
N THR A 69 -3.87 10.96 -0.35
CA THR A 69 -3.53 9.83 0.51
C THR A 69 -4.06 8.55 -0.13
N VAL A 70 -3.28 7.46 -0.11
CA VAL A 70 -3.91 6.14 -0.26
C VAL A 70 -4.45 5.78 1.11
N ILE A 71 -5.70 6.13 1.37
CA ILE A 71 -6.45 5.45 2.42
C ILE A 71 -6.70 4.04 1.87
N ARG A 72 -6.00 3.03 2.38
CA ARG A 72 -6.46 1.66 2.17
C ARG A 72 -7.75 1.54 2.97
N HIS A 73 -8.87 1.63 2.26
CA HIS A 73 -10.18 1.37 2.82
C HIS A 73 -10.14 -0.01 3.51
N PRO A 74 -10.69 -0.15 4.73
CA PRO A 74 -10.79 -1.46 5.35
C PRO A 74 -11.55 -2.39 4.41
N ILE A 75 -10.96 -3.54 4.11
CA ILE A 75 -11.71 -4.64 3.52
C ILE A 75 -12.62 -5.12 4.66
N VAL A 76 -13.92 -4.87 4.50
CA VAL A 76 -14.99 -5.41 5.34
C VAL A 76 -15.27 -6.85 4.93
#